data_AF-A0A227J8J1-F1
#
_entry.id   AF-A0A227J8J1-F1
#
_cell.length_a   1.000
_cell.length_b   1.000
_cell.length_c   1.000
_cell.angle_alpha   90.00
_cell.angle_beta   90.00
_cell.angle_gamma   90.00
#
_symmetry.space_group_name_H-M   'P 1'
#
loop_
_entity.id
_entity.type
_entity.pdbx_description
1 polymer ?
#
loop_
_entity_poly.entity_id
_entity_poly.type
_entity_poly.pdbx_seq_one_letter_code
_entity_poly.pdbx_strand_id
1 'polypeptide(L)'
;RDYDFSVLLLDHNKNQPRFSIPANFGDLHGKLFKAFVNSESYKQHFKKLPVICLSVSDNKVYRRTENQHPVLGFEYQPNESSLTEQYFKKMGLQVRYFMPPNSVAPLAFYFFGDLLNDYSNLELISTISTMETFQKIYRPEIY
;
A
#
# COMPACT_ATOMS: atom_id res chain seq x y z
N ARG A 1 1.48 1.30 13.62
CA ARG A 1 2.08 2.13 12.54
C ARG A 1 2.77 3.35 13.13
N ASP A 2 2.04 4.29 13.72
CA ASP A 2 2.66 5.56 14.13
C ASP A 2 3.72 5.38 15.21
N TYR A 3 3.54 4.43 16.13
CA TYR A 3 4.61 4.02 17.04
C TYR A 3 5.87 3.55 16.29
N ASP A 4 5.74 2.62 15.33
CA ASP A 4 6.88 2.11 14.58
C ASP A 4 7.61 3.23 13.82
N PHE A 5 6.87 4.05 13.07
CA PHE A 5 7.46 5.07 12.20
C PHE A 5 7.93 6.33 12.94
N SER A 6 7.14 6.83 13.88
CA SER A 6 7.37 8.13 14.53
C SER A 6 8.19 8.02 15.82
N VAL A 7 8.25 6.83 16.43
CA VAL A 7 8.99 6.60 17.68
C VAL A 7 10.13 5.62 17.45
N LEU A 8 9.83 4.35 17.20
CA LEU A 8 10.84 3.28 17.16
C LEU A 8 11.91 3.51 16.08
N LEU A 9 11.50 3.83 14.86
CA LEU A 9 12.41 4.07 13.74
C LEU A 9 13.25 5.32 13.95
N LEU A 10 12.63 6.38 14.46
CA LEU A 10 13.29 7.65 14.75
C LEU A 10 14.35 7.45 15.84
N ASP A 11 13.98 6.81 16.96
CA ASP A 11 14.86 6.56 18.09
C ASP A 11 16.01 5.62 17.70
N HIS A 12 15.75 4.58 16.91
CA HIS A 12 16.79 3.66 16.44
C HIS A 12 17.86 4.38 15.63
N ASN A 13 17.45 5.30 14.75
CA ASN A 13 18.39 6.02 13.89
C ASN A 13 19.01 7.26 14.56
N LYS A 14 18.61 7.60 15.78
CA LYS A 14 19.14 8.74 16.51
C LYS A 14 20.65 8.58 16.72
N ASN A 15 21.41 9.59 16.31
CA ASN A 15 22.88 9.62 16.37
C ASN A 15 23.60 8.53 15.55
N GLN A 16 22.90 7.83 14.64
CA GLN A 16 23.56 6.90 13.72
C GLN A 16 24.02 7.63 12.44
N PRO A 17 25.22 7.31 11.92
CA PRO A 17 25.74 7.96 10.72
C PRO A 17 25.05 7.47 9.44
N ARG A 18 24.32 6.35 9.49
CA ARG A 18 23.60 5.77 8.35
C ARG A 18 22.24 5.27 8.80
N PHE A 19 21.26 5.42 7.92
CA PHE A 19 19.92 4.89 8.13
C PHE A 19 19.95 3.36 8.20
N SER A 20 19.25 2.79 9.17
CA SER A 20 18.98 1.36 9.26
C SER A 20 17.58 1.11 9.85
N ILE A 21 17.05 -0.09 9.61
CA ILE A 21 15.71 -0.49 10.04
C ILE A 21 15.84 -1.38 11.27
N PRO A 22 15.10 -1.11 12.38
CA PRO A 22 15.05 -2.01 13.53
C PRO A 22 14.62 -3.42 13.11
N ALA A 23 15.23 -4.46 13.69
CA ALA A 23 14.94 -5.85 13.32
C ALA A 23 13.46 -6.23 13.49
N ASN A 24 12.78 -5.65 14.49
CA ASN A 24 11.37 -5.90 14.81
C ASN A 24 10.40 -4.89 14.19
N PHE A 25 10.86 -4.02 13.27
CA PHE A 25 10.05 -2.97 12.67
C PHE A 25 8.80 -3.54 11.98
N GLY A 26 7.62 -3.13 12.44
CA GLY A 26 6.33 -3.59 11.92
C GLY A 26 5.90 -4.99 12.33
N ASP A 27 6.66 -5.71 13.16
CA ASP A 27 6.29 -7.06 13.59
C ASP A 27 5.00 -7.09 14.40
N LEU A 28 4.86 -6.16 15.37
CA LEU A 28 3.67 -6.09 16.22
C LEU A 28 2.43 -5.77 15.38
N HIS A 29 2.49 -4.72 14.57
CA HIS A 29 1.37 -4.32 13.73
C HIS A 29 1.04 -5.40 12.68
N GLY A 30 2.05 -6.04 12.10
CA GLY A 30 1.87 -7.18 11.20
C GLY A 30 1.11 -8.34 11.84
N LYS A 31 1.46 -8.70 13.09
CA LYS A 31 0.76 -9.73 13.86
C LYS A 31 -0.67 -9.33 14.20
N LEU A 32 -0.88 -8.08 14.66
CA LEU A 32 -2.22 -7.56 14.97
C LEU A 32 -3.13 -7.56 13.74
N PHE A 33 -2.63 -7.08 12.59
CA PHE A 33 -3.39 -7.07 11.35
C PHE A 33 -3.76 -8.49 10.91
N LYS A 34 -2.80 -9.42 10.94
CA LYS A 34 -3.06 -10.83 10.62
C LYS A 34 -4.08 -11.46 11.57
N ALA A 35 -4.00 -11.18 12.87
CA ALA A 35 -4.98 -11.66 13.84
C ALA A 35 -6.38 -11.09 13.54
N PHE A 36 -6.46 -9.80 13.19
CA PHE A 36 -7.70 -9.14 12.84
C PHE A 36 -8.36 -9.75 11.59
N VAL A 37 -7.66 -9.84 10.46
CA VAL A 37 -8.25 -10.38 9.22
C VAL A 37 -8.60 -11.86 9.30
N ASN A 38 -7.98 -12.61 10.22
CA ASN A 38 -8.30 -14.02 10.47
C ASN A 38 -9.36 -14.24 11.55
N SER A 39 -9.77 -13.19 12.28
CA SER A 39 -10.74 -13.27 13.37
C SER A 39 -12.13 -13.69 12.88
N GLU A 40 -12.91 -14.29 13.79
CA GLU A 40 -14.32 -14.60 13.53
C GLU A 40 -15.12 -13.33 13.23
N SER A 41 -14.89 -12.26 13.99
CA SER A 41 -15.56 -10.98 13.78
C SER A 41 -15.33 -10.45 12.37
N TYR A 42 -14.10 -10.50 11.84
CA TYR A 42 -13.85 -10.09 10.47
C TYR A 42 -14.60 -10.97 9.47
N LYS A 43 -14.50 -12.29 9.60
CA LYS A 43 -15.15 -13.26 8.69
C LYS A 43 -16.68 -13.21 8.73
N GLN A 44 -17.27 -12.79 9.85
CA GLN A 44 -18.72 -12.58 9.99
C GLN A 44 -19.20 -11.33 9.23
N HIS A 45 -18.38 -10.27 9.18
CA HIS A 45 -18.78 -8.99 8.58
C HIS A 45 -18.28 -8.81 7.14
N PHE A 46 -17.18 -9.47 6.76
CA PHE A 46 -16.54 -9.32 5.46
C PHE A 46 -16.34 -10.67 4.79
N LYS A 47 -16.76 -10.75 3.51
CA LYS A 47 -16.62 -11.96 2.68
C LYS A 47 -15.30 -12.02 1.92
N LYS A 48 -14.57 -10.91 1.86
CA LYS A 48 -13.30 -10.78 1.13
C LYS A 48 -12.25 -10.15 2.03
N LEU A 49 -10.99 -10.44 1.70
CA LEU A 49 -9.83 -9.79 2.30
C LEU A 49 -9.71 -8.33 1.83
N PRO A 50 -9.00 -7.47 2.57
CA PRO A 50 -8.93 -6.06 2.23
C PRO A 50 -7.91 -5.79 1.10
N VAL A 51 -8.23 -4.81 0.27
CA VAL A 51 -7.26 -4.12 -0.61
C VAL A 51 -7.01 -2.74 -0.01
N ILE A 52 -5.75 -2.35 0.07
CA ILE A 52 -5.33 -1.04 0.55
C ILE A 52 -4.67 -0.31 -0.61
N CYS A 53 -5.13 0.90 -0.89
CA CYS A 53 -4.56 1.75 -1.94
C CYS A 53 -3.86 2.94 -1.29
N LEU A 54 -2.63 3.21 -1.73
CA LEU A 54 -1.81 4.32 -1.25
C LEU A 54 -1.17 5.06 -2.43
N SER A 55 -0.90 6.34 -2.24
CA SER A 55 -0.05 7.10 -3.16
C SER A 55 1.38 6.59 -3.15
N VAL A 56 2.05 6.68 -4.30
CA VAL A 56 3.46 6.33 -4.42
C VAL A 56 4.39 7.48 -4.05
N SER A 57 5.66 7.15 -3.79
CA SER A 57 6.71 8.14 -3.52
C SER A 57 7.22 8.76 -4.82
N ASP A 58 7.55 10.05 -4.79
CA ASP A 58 8.11 10.83 -5.91
C ASP A 58 9.61 10.56 -6.14
N ASN A 59 10.32 10.09 -5.11
CA ASN A 59 11.75 9.77 -5.16
C ASN A 59 12.10 8.44 -5.87
N LYS A 60 11.15 7.79 -6.54
CA LYS A 60 11.36 6.51 -7.24
C LYS A 60 11.02 6.59 -8.72
N VAL A 61 11.63 5.70 -9.48
CA VAL A 61 11.34 5.54 -10.91
C VAL A 61 10.38 4.37 -11.11
N TYR A 62 9.25 4.65 -11.74
CA TYR A 62 8.24 3.66 -12.10
C TYR A 62 8.27 3.42 -13.60
N ARG A 63 8.55 2.17 -14.00
CA ARG A 63 8.58 1.78 -15.41
C ARG A 63 7.27 1.11 -15.79
N ARG A 64 6.58 1.68 -16.77
CA ARG A 64 5.35 1.10 -17.32
C ARG A 64 5.65 -0.28 -17.93
N THR A 65 4.79 -1.24 -17.65
CA THR A 65 4.78 -2.56 -18.26
C THR A 65 3.72 -2.64 -19.37
N GLU A 66 3.64 -3.77 -20.07
CA GLU A 66 2.62 -4.01 -21.10
C GLU A 66 1.24 -4.35 -20.53
N ASN A 67 1.18 -4.73 -19.25
CA ASN A 67 -0.08 -5.12 -18.62
C ASN A 67 -1.00 -3.90 -18.43
N GLN A 68 -2.22 -4.02 -18.94
CA GLN A 68 -3.25 -2.99 -18.84
C GLN A 68 -4.54 -3.59 -18.29
N HIS A 69 -4.98 -3.07 -17.15
CA HIS A 69 -6.27 -3.41 -16.56
C HIS A 69 -7.32 -2.35 -16.95
N PRO A 70 -8.57 -2.73 -17.29
CA PRO A 70 -9.59 -1.77 -17.71
C PRO A 70 -9.93 -0.71 -16.65
N VAL A 71 -9.82 -1.06 -15.37
CA VAL A 71 -10.07 -0.14 -14.24
C VAL A 71 -8.79 0.49 -13.69
N LEU A 72 -7.73 -0.32 -13.53
CA LEU A 72 -6.53 0.14 -12.83
C LEU A 72 -5.57 0.88 -13.79
N GLY A 73 -5.78 0.77 -15.11
CA GLY A 73 -4.89 1.32 -16.12
C GLY A 73 -3.63 0.47 -16.31
N PHE A 74 -2.52 1.12 -16.68
CA PHE A 74 -1.26 0.41 -16.91
C PHE A 74 -0.57 0.05 -15.60
N GLU A 75 0.03 -1.13 -15.57
CA GLU A 75 0.89 -1.55 -14.46
C GLU A 75 2.29 -0.95 -14.59
N TYR A 76 2.88 -0.62 -13.44
CA TYR A 76 4.21 -0.09 -13.30
C TYR A 76 5.06 -0.93 -12.35
N GLN A 77 6.35 -1.00 -12.62
CA GLN A 77 7.33 -1.62 -11.75
C GLN A 77 8.27 -0.55 -11.16
N PRO A 78 8.41 -0.45 -9.83
CA PRO A 78 9.37 0.43 -9.21
C PRO A 78 10.80 -0.13 -9.35
N ASN A 79 11.79 0.77 -9.39
CA ASN A 79 13.21 0.40 -9.41
C ASN A 79 13.71 -0.19 -8.08
N GLU A 80 13.08 0.13 -6.96
CA GLU A 80 13.49 -0.29 -5.62
C GLU A 80 12.31 -0.46 -4.67
N SER A 81 12.48 -1.25 -3.60
CA SER A 81 11.43 -1.45 -2.59
C SER A 81 11.49 -0.37 -1.50
N SER A 82 10.32 0.12 -1.07
CA SER A 82 10.21 1.13 0.00
C SER A 82 10.15 0.51 1.38
N LEU A 83 10.44 1.33 2.39
CA LEU A 83 10.18 0.98 3.79
C LEU A 83 8.71 0.63 4.03
N THR A 84 7.78 1.37 3.40
CA THR A 84 6.35 1.09 3.47
C THR A 84 6.02 -0.29 2.93
N GLU A 85 6.56 -0.67 1.76
CA GLU A 85 6.35 -2.01 1.21
C GLU A 85 6.85 -3.11 2.15
N GLN A 86 8.06 -2.96 2.70
CA GLN A 86 8.61 -3.91 3.66
C GLN A 86 7.74 -4.02 4.92
N TYR A 87 7.17 -2.90 5.37
CA TYR A 87 6.25 -2.85 6.51
C TYR A 87 4.92 -3.55 6.22
N PHE A 88 4.27 -3.29 5.08
CA PHE A 88 3.03 -3.97 4.69
C PHE A 88 3.28 -5.46 4.39
N LYS A 89 4.47 -5.86 3.95
CA LYS A 89 4.85 -7.26 3.82
C LYS A 89 4.79 -8.01 5.15
N LYS A 90 5.06 -7.37 6.30
CA LYS A 90 4.88 -7.98 7.63
C LYS A 90 3.43 -8.36 7.91
N MET A 91 2.47 -7.64 7.31
CA MET A 91 1.03 -7.95 7.36
C MET A 91 0.64 -9.11 6.45
N GLY A 92 1.55 -9.59 5.60
CA GLY A 92 1.29 -10.66 4.62
C GLY A 92 0.77 -10.16 3.28
N LEU A 93 0.84 -8.85 3.04
CA LEU A 93 0.35 -8.22 1.83
C LEU A 93 1.43 -8.22 0.74
N GLN A 94 0.98 -8.43 -0.50
CA GLN A 94 1.74 -8.18 -1.72
C GLN A 94 1.45 -6.76 -2.21
N VAL A 95 2.24 -6.25 -3.16
CA VAL A 95 2.04 -4.92 -3.74
C VAL A 95 2.14 -4.96 -5.27
N ARG A 96 1.25 -4.24 -5.94
CA ARG A 96 1.34 -3.93 -7.38
C ARG A 96 1.03 -2.46 -7.60
N TYR A 97 1.55 -1.89 -8.67
CA TYR A 97 1.40 -0.47 -8.95
C TYR A 97 0.68 -0.28 -10.26
N PHE A 98 -0.39 0.49 -10.22
CA PHE A 98 -1.18 0.77 -11.40
C PHE A 98 -1.51 2.25 -11.46
N MET A 99 -1.54 2.83 -12.65
CA MET A 99 -1.93 4.23 -12.86
C MET A 99 -3.32 4.27 -13.50
N PRO A 100 -4.38 4.53 -12.71
CA PRO A 100 -5.73 4.63 -13.24
C PRO A 100 -5.82 5.76 -14.29
N PRO A 101 -6.81 5.67 -15.21
CA PRO A 101 -7.05 6.74 -16.16
C PRO A 101 -7.27 8.07 -15.46
N ASN A 102 -6.61 9.13 -15.95
CA ASN A 102 -6.64 10.50 -15.41
C ASN A 102 -5.93 10.71 -14.06
N SER A 103 -5.27 9.68 -13.50
CA SER A 103 -4.37 9.88 -12.36
C SER A 103 -3.02 10.47 -12.84
N VAL A 104 -2.41 11.31 -12.01
CA VAL A 104 -1.11 11.96 -12.31
C VAL A 104 0.11 11.10 -11.98
N ALA A 105 -0.09 10.02 -11.21
CA ALA A 105 0.96 9.08 -10.81
C ALA A 105 0.37 7.68 -10.55
N PRO A 106 1.18 6.61 -10.60
CA PRO A 106 0.75 5.29 -10.16
C PRO A 106 0.29 5.28 -8.69
N LEU A 107 -0.62 4.38 -8.36
CA LEU A 107 -1.05 4.05 -7.00
C LEU A 107 -0.53 2.67 -6.62
N ALA A 108 -0.16 2.49 -5.36
CA ALA A 108 0.26 1.22 -4.80
C ALA A 108 -0.95 0.48 -4.22
N PHE A 109 -1.23 -0.71 -4.76
CA PHE A 109 -2.29 -1.60 -4.29
C PHE A 109 -1.67 -2.71 -3.47
N TYR A 110 -1.99 -2.75 -2.18
CA TYR A 110 -1.60 -3.80 -1.26
C TYR A 110 -2.76 -4.77 -1.05
N PHE A 111 -2.51 -6.06 -1.27
CA PHE A 111 -3.56 -7.07 -1.31
C PHE A 111 -3.05 -8.44 -0.86
N PHE A 112 -4.01 -9.33 -0.59
CA PHE A 112 -3.79 -10.77 -0.50
C PHE A 112 -4.24 -11.44 -1.81
N GLY A 113 -3.65 -12.59 -2.13
CA GLY A 113 -4.06 -13.41 -3.27
C GLY A 113 -3.71 -12.78 -4.62
N ASP A 114 -4.69 -12.65 -5.50
CA ASP A 114 -4.56 -12.08 -6.83
C ASP A 114 -5.43 -10.82 -6.98
N LEU A 115 -4.77 -9.65 -7.05
CA LEU A 115 -5.44 -8.36 -7.18
C LEU A 115 -6.42 -8.28 -8.37
N LEU A 116 -6.10 -8.92 -9.49
CA LEU A 116 -6.87 -8.75 -10.74
C LEU A 116 -8.04 -9.70 -10.84
N ASN A 117 -8.00 -10.82 -10.10
CA ASN A 117 -8.96 -11.91 -10.21
C ASN A 117 -9.84 -12.05 -8.96
N ASP A 118 -9.36 -11.66 -7.77
CA ASP A 118 -10.11 -11.83 -6.52
C ASP A 118 -11.08 -10.66 -6.23
N TYR A 119 -10.89 -9.53 -6.92
CA TYR A 119 -11.64 -8.29 -6.73
C TYR A 119 -12.36 -7.88 -8.02
N SER A 120 -13.61 -7.46 -7.86
CA SER A 120 -14.43 -6.95 -8.95
C SER A 120 -14.01 -5.54 -9.34
N ASN A 121 -14.32 -5.18 -10.58
CA ASN A 121 -14.12 -3.82 -11.07
C ASN A 121 -14.75 -2.75 -10.16
N LEU A 122 -15.93 -3.02 -9.59
CA LEU A 122 -16.59 -2.05 -8.70
C LEU A 122 -15.83 -1.84 -7.38
N GLU A 123 -15.28 -2.91 -6.80
CA GLU A 123 -14.46 -2.83 -5.58
C GLU A 123 -13.16 -2.04 -5.85
N LEU A 124 -12.53 -2.27 -6.99
CA LEU A 124 -11.32 -1.56 -7.40
C LEU A 124 -11.61 -0.08 -7.72
N ILE A 125 -12.71 0.23 -8.40
CA ILE A 125 -13.15 1.62 -8.64
C ILE A 125 -13.37 2.33 -7.31
N SER A 126 -14.13 1.73 -6.38
CA SER A 126 -14.41 2.33 -5.06
C SER A 126 -13.12 2.62 -4.29
N THR A 127 -12.15 1.71 -4.37
CA THR A 127 -10.84 1.86 -3.75
C THR A 127 -10.06 3.04 -4.35
N ILE A 128 -10.01 3.15 -5.68
CA ILE A 128 -9.37 4.27 -6.40
C ILE A 128 -10.06 5.58 -6.05
N SER A 129 -11.39 5.65 -6.16
CA SER A 129 -12.16 6.87 -5.89
C SER A 129 -11.91 7.40 -4.48
N THR A 130 -11.86 6.51 -3.48
CA THR A 130 -11.54 6.89 -2.10
C THR A 130 -10.15 7.51 -1.99
N MET A 131 -9.13 6.88 -2.60
CA MET A 131 -7.76 7.39 -2.59
C MET A 131 -7.63 8.72 -3.34
N GLU A 132 -8.20 8.84 -4.55
CA GLU A 132 -8.14 10.07 -5.33
C GLU A 132 -8.85 11.24 -4.64
N THR A 133 -10.02 10.99 -4.04
CA THR A 133 -10.73 12.01 -3.24
C THR A 133 -9.89 12.41 -2.04
N PHE A 134 -9.29 11.46 -1.32
CA PHE A 134 -8.37 11.76 -0.23
C PHE A 134 -7.20 12.64 -0.70
N GLN A 135 -6.57 12.30 -1.82
CA GLN A 135 -5.46 13.09 -2.35
C GLN A 135 -5.88 14.52 -2.72
N LYS A 136 -7.02 14.69 -3.40
CA LYS A 136 -7.53 16.02 -3.76
C LYS A 136 -7.84 16.90 -2.54
N ILE A 137 -8.28 16.30 -1.44
CA ILE A 137 -8.55 17.03 -0.19
C ILE A 137 -7.26 17.42 0.54
N TYR A 138 -6.29 16.51 0.63
CA TYR A 138 -5.09 16.70 1.46
C TYR A 138 -3.86 17.23 0.70
N ARG A 139 -3.88 17.17 -0.63
CA ARG A 139 -2.82 17.63 -1.55
C ARG A 139 -3.44 18.35 -2.76
N PRO A 140 -4.29 19.39 -2.56
CA PRO A 140 -4.92 20.11 -3.67
C PRO A 140 -3.89 20.74 -4.61
N GLU A 141 -2.68 21.02 -4.16
CA GLU A 141 -1.61 21.58 -4.99
C GLU A 141 -1.10 20.66 -6.11
N ILE A 142 -1.41 19.37 -6.06
CA ILE A 142 -0.99 18.36 -7.03
C ILE A 142 -2.06 18.12 -8.12
N TYR A 143 -3.31 18.58 -7.90
CA TYR A 143 -4.49 18.28 -8.71
C TYR A 143 -5.23 19.52 -9.18
#